data_AF-A0A944AXY9-F1
#
_entry.id   AF-A0A944AXY9-F1
#
_cell.length_a   1.000
_cell.length_b   1.000
_cell.length_c   1.000
_cell.angle_alpha   90.00
_cell.angle_beta   90.00
_cell.angle_gamma   90.00
#
_symmetry.space_group_name_H-M   'P 1'
#
loop_
_entity.id
_entity.type
_entity.pdbx_description
1 polymer ?
#
loop_
_entity_poly.entity_id
_entity_poly.type
_entity_poly.pdbx_seq_one_letter_code
_entity_poly.pdbx_strand_id
1 'polypeptide(L)'
;MAISKATIKKNGYKLKGSLRKNGFDCWRYFFTGKNVTTGKEDCFFIELLIENPSISPNEFILTQKSRPKFKTEDLQAALTGNTKIRSMNAEETVVPSFVAVRAGIYGENRKQINRFYNFSELTIDKKHFNMQINDIVFSDDTLNGSLSLTKSESVKYPEYMSQSGSIQWNLHYERVSDFPEIISKDDTSWLPGGIKTVFTGRIVIDDEEYSVTPKLCYGYSDKNWGKHFPIPFYHLASDKMTSIFSGKLMENSCFVVQGSYESKLFVLCKFEDEVFNFSPSGKFNKYSIIYNCAPVPGEEADEQLHWTISLTHKKYVCDIDIFCSAQMMLVRDYEIPEGNHKVQKVLSGSHGIGEIRLYKKFRKNLELIQHAKIENCISEFGTVDEKMQ
;
A
#
# COMPACT_ATOMS: atom_id res chain seq x y z
N MET A 1 17.54 -16.12 6.23
CA MET A 1 18.23 -15.26 7.22
C MET A 1 17.16 -14.75 8.17
N ALA A 2 17.40 -14.74 9.47
CA ALA A 2 16.45 -14.13 10.41
C ALA A 2 16.40 -12.61 10.19
N ILE A 3 15.19 -12.03 10.23
CA ILE A 3 14.94 -10.59 10.13
C ILE A 3 15.82 -9.84 11.14
N SER A 4 16.32 -8.66 10.78
CA SER A 4 17.15 -7.89 11.70
C SER A 4 16.37 -7.45 12.94
N LYS A 5 17.02 -7.46 14.12
CA LYS A 5 16.44 -6.91 15.37
C LYS A 5 16.02 -5.44 15.21
N ALA A 6 16.71 -4.70 14.35
CA ALA A 6 16.39 -3.32 14.03
C ALA A 6 15.04 -3.21 13.32
N THR A 7 14.80 -4.07 12.32
CA THR A 7 13.52 -4.15 11.59
C THR A 7 12.36 -4.47 12.54
N ILE A 8 12.51 -5.47 13.41
CA ILE A 8 11.47 -5.83 14.41
C ILE A 8 11.10 -4.62 15.28
N LYS A 9 12.10 -3.91 15.83
CA LYS A 9 11.86 -2.71 16.64
C LYS A 9 11.23 -1.56 15.85
N LYS A 10 11.53 -1.46 14.55
CA LYS A 10 10.98 -0.43 13.67
C LYS A 10 9.56 -0.76 13.20
N ASN A 11 9.15 -2.02 13.24
CA ASN A 11 7.82 -2.44 12.88
C ASN A 11 6.73 -1.96 13.88
N GLY A 12 7.04 -1.82 15.17
CA GLY A 12 6.08 -1.33 16.18
C GLY A 12 5.62 0.13 15.97
N TYR A 13 4.52 0.52 16.62
CA TYR A 13 3.85 1.84 16.51
C TYR A 13 4.78 3.07 16.59
N LYS A 14 4.57 4.06 15.71
CA LYS A 14 5.45 5.22 15.51
C LYS A 14 4.84 6.60 15.74
N LEU A 15 3.51 6.74 15.85
CA LEU A 15 2.89 8.06 16.06
C LEU A 15 3.14 8.59 17.49
N LYS A 16 4.22 9.35 17.63
CA LYS A 16 4.68 10.00 18.87
C LYS A 16 4.86 11.50 18.65
N GLY A 17 4.81 12.28 19.72
CA GLY A 17 4.98 13.74 19.63
C GLY A 17 3.94 14.39 18.71
N SER A 18 4.40 15.20 17.75
CA SER A 18 3.54 15.89 16.78
C SER A 18 2.83 14.94 15.80
N LEU A 19 3.41 13.78 15.49
CA LEU A 19 2.79 12.79 14.58
C LEU A 19 1.46 12.24 15.10
N ARG A 20 1.18 12.38 16.41
CA ARG A 20 -0.12 12.00 16.99
C ARG A 20 -1.30 12.84 16.49
N LYS A 21 -1.03 14.02 15.90
CA LYS A 21 -2.05 14.99 15.47
C LYS A 21 -1.92 15.39 13.99
N ASN A 22 -0.83 14.99 13.35
CA ASN A 22 -0.53 15.32 11.96
C ASN A 22 0.42 14.25 11.39
N GLY A 23 -0.06 13.01 11.31
CA GLY A 23 0.71 11.91 10.79
C GLY A 23 -0.06 10.60 10.70
N PHE A 24 0.53 9.68 9.95
CA PHE A 24 -0.01 8.36 9.68
C PHE A 24 1.01 7.26 9.99
N ASP A 25 0.51 6.06 10.29
CA ASP A 25 1.28 4.83 10.45
C ASP A 25 0.52 3.70 9.77
N CYS A 26 1.11 3.10 8.75
CA CYS A 26 0.46 2.19 7.80
C CYS A 26 1.27 0.91 7.63
N TRP A 27 0.65 -0.24 7.90
CA TRP A 27 1.19 -1.56 7.66
C TRP A 27 0.42 -2.22 6.53
N ARG A 28 1.13 -2.78 5.56
CA ARG A 28 0.52 -3.41 4.39
C ARG A 28 1.07 -4.82 4.23
N TYR A 29 0.18 -5.72 3.86
CA TYR A 29 0.45 -7.14 3.65
C TYR A 29 -0.19 -7.56 2.35
N PHE A 30 0.55 -8.25 1.51
CA PHE A 30 0.12 -8.74 0.22
C PHE A 30 0.55 -10.19 0.07
N PHE A 31 -0.34 -11.02 -0.46
CA PHE A 31 -0.09 -12.45 -0.62
C PHE A 31 -1.05 -13.05 -1.64
N THR A 32 -0.68 -14.20 -2.18
CA THR A 32 -1.48 -15.00 -3.10
C THR A 32 -2.13 -16.15 -2.35
N GLY A 33 -3.42 -16.37 -2.60
CA GLY A 33 -4.18 -17.52 -2.13
C GLY A 33 -4.66 -18.35 -3.31
N LYS A 34 -4.85 -19.65 -3.10
CA LYS A 34 -5.42 -20.56 -4.10
C LYS A 34 -6.84 -20.94 -3.70
N ASN A 35 -7.81 -20.61 -4.55
CA ASN A 35 -9.22 -20.95 -4.33
C ASN A 35 -9.36 -22.47 -4.16
N VAL A 36 -10.01 -22.91 -3.09
CA VAL A 36 -10.10 -24.32 -2.72
C VAL A 36 -10.98 -25.11 -3.70
N THR A 37 -11.96 -24.45 -4.31
CA THR A 37 -12.90 -25.08 -5.26
C THR A 37 -12.39 -25.06 -6.69
N THR A 38 -11.91 -23.92 -7.17
CA THR A 38 -11.53 -23.73 -8.59
C THR A 38 -10.05 -23.97 -8.85
N GLY A 39 -9.21 -23.88 -7.81
CA GLY A 39 -7.75 -23.93 -7.94
C GLY A 39 -7.12 -22.67 -8.54
N LYS A 40 -7.90 -21.62 -8.82
CA LYS A 40 -7.39 -20.33 -9.30
C LYS A 40 -6.55 -19.64 -8.21
N GLU A 41 -5.45 -19.03 -8.61
CA GLU A 41 -4.64 -18.16 -7.73
C GLU A 41 -5.13 -16.73 -7.86
N ASP A 42 -5.41 -16.08 -6.73
CA ASP A 42 -5.74 -14.66 -6.68
C ASP A 42 -4.88 -13.98 -5.61
N CYS A 43 -4.64 -12.69 -5.80
CA CYS A 43 -3.82 -11.87 -4.90
C CYS A 43 -4.70 -11.05 -3.96
N PHE A 44 -4.31 -11.02 -2.70
CA PHE A 44 -5.02 -10.36 -1.61
C PHE A 44 -4.14 -9.30 -0.95
N PHE A 45 -4.79 -8.36 -0.28
CA PHE A 45 -4.13 -7.43 0.63
C PHE A 45 -4.87 -7.30 1.95
N ILE A 46 -4.11 -6.97 3.00
CA ILE A 46 -4.60 -6.56 4.32
C ILE A 46 -3.79 -5.34 4.75
N GLU A 47 -4.46 -4.30 5.24
CA GLU A 47 -3.86 -3.04 5.66
C GLU A 47 -4.40 -2.59 7.01
N LEU A 48 -3.49 -2.11 7.87
CA LEU A 48 -3.80 -1.37 9.08
C LEU A 48 -3.25 0.04 8.91
N LEU A 49 -4.11 1.05 9.02
CA LEU A 49 -3.75 2.45 8.88
C LEU A 49 -4.25 3.23 10.10
N ILE A 50 -3.36 3.95 10.76
CA ILE A 50 -3.70 4.83 11.89
C ILE A 50 -3.39 6.25 11.45
N GLU A 51 -4.37 7.15 11.57
CA GLU A 51 -4.20 8.57 11.25
C GLU A 51 -4.60 9.45 12.44
N ASN A 52 -3.72 10.41 12.76
CA ASN A 52 -3.97 11.49 13.71
C ASN A 52 -4.69 11.03 15.01
N PRO A 53 -4.18 10.03 15.72
CA PRO A 53 -4.89 9.32 16.79
C PRO A 53 -5.26 10.17 18.01
N SER A 54 -4.75 11.41 18.11
CA SER A 54 -5.02 12.33 19.23
C SER A 54 -5.85 13.55 18.84
N ILE A 55 -6.36 13.60 17.61
CA ILE A 55 -7.36 14.60 17.20
C ILE A 55 -8.72 14.22 17.77
N SER A 56 -9.18 12.99 17.53
CA SER A 56 -10.45 12.50 18.05
C SER A 56 -10.33 11.03 18.46
N PRO A 57 -9.81 10.74 19.67
CA PRO A 57 -9.53 9.37 20.07
C PRO A 57 -10.79 8.52 20.29
N ASN A 58 -11.93 9.15 20.61
CA ASN A 58 -13.18 8.46 20.97
C ASN A 58 -14.24 8.47 19.85
N GLU A 59 -13.97 9.14 18.73
CA GLU A 59 -14.85 9.20 17.57
C GLU A 59 -14.01 9.29 16.32
N PHE A 60 -14.12 8.33 15.41
CA PHE A 60 -13.39 8.39 14.15
C PHE A 60 -13.97 9.47 13.24
N ILE A 61 -13.09 10.22 12.58
CA ILE A 61 -13.42 11.33 11.71
C ILE A 61 -12.93 11.01 10.30
N LEU A 62 -13.87 10.90 9.37
CA LEU A 62 -13.61 10.85 7.93
C LEU A 62 -13.95 12.21 7.31
N THR A 63 -13.00 12.80 6.60
CA THR A 63 -13.19 14.08 5.90
C THR A 63 -14.18 13.94 4.76
N GLN A 64 -14.30 12.78 4.11
CA GLN A 64 -15.29 12.58 3.03
C GLN A 64 -16.76 12.60 3.52
N LYS A 65 -17.01 12.56 4.83
CA LYS A 65 -18.35 12.74 5.38
C LYS A 65 -18.79 14.20 5.29
N SER A 66 -19.91 14.47 4.63
CA SER A 66 -20.42 15.85 4.51
C SER A 66 -20.82 16.41 5.89
N ARG A 67 -20.39 17.64 6.14
CA ARG A 67 -20.63 18.40 7.38
C ARG A 67 -21.05 19.82 7.04
N PRO A 68 -22.34 20.06 6.75
CA PRO A 68 -22.80 21.40 6.43
C PRO A 68 -22.72 22.30 7.68
N LYS A 69 -22.07 23.47 7.56
CA LYS A 69 -22.11 24.49 8.63
C LYS A 69 -23.44 25.23 8.56
N PHE A 70 -24.33 24.96 9.51
CA PHE A 70 -25.52 25.79 9.75
C PHE A 70 -25.34 26.60 11.03
N LYS A 71 -25.55 27.90 10.98
CA LYS A 71 -25.81 28.70 12.18
C LYS A 71 -27.31 28.69 12.49
N THR A 72 -27.67 28.85 13.76
CA THR A 72 -29.08 28.93 14.19
C THR A 72 -29.83 30.05 13.46
N GLU A 73 -29.16 31.16 13.15
CA GLU A 73 -29.74 32.26 12.37
C GLU A 73 -30.01 31.87 10.90
N ASP A 74 -29.20 31.00 10.30
CA ASP A 74 -29.34 30.53 8.92
C ASP A 74 -30.57 29.61 8.76
N LEU A 75 -30.86 28.79 9.78
CA LEU A 75 -32.08 27.98 9.85
C LEU A 75 -33.33 28.84 9.94
N GLN A 76 -33.31 29.91 10.76
CA GLN A 76 -34.44 30.84 10.88
C GLN A 76 -34.67 31.66 9.61
N ALA A 77 -33.61 32.08 8.92
CA ALA A 77 -33.69 32.78 7.64
C ALA A 77 -34.28 31.88 6.53
N ALA A 78 -33.88 30.61 6.48
CA ALA A 78 -34.42 29.63 5.54
C ALA A 78 -35.91 29.33 5.78
N LEU A 79 -36.32 29.21 7.05
CA LEU A 79 -37.73 28.99 7.43
C LEU A 79 -38.63 30.21 7.18
N THR A 80 -38.07 31.42 7.11
CA THR A 80 -38.82 32.68 6.92
C THR A 80 -38.81 33.21 5.47
N GLY A 81 -38.19 32.50 4.54
CA GLY A 81 -38.21 32.83 3.10
C GLY A 81 -37.33 34.00 2.68
N ASN A 82 -36.42 34.48 3.54
CA ASN A 82 -35.52 35.59 3.21
C ASN A 82 -34.29 35.09 2.44
N THR A 83 -34.24 35.38 1.14
CA THR A 83 -33.17 35.03 0.18
C THR A 83 -31.92 35.90 0.32
N LYS A 84 -31.28 35.88 1.49
CA LYS A 84 -29.86 36.26 1.64
C LYS A 84 -29.07 35.10 2.24
N ILE A 85 -29.16 33.97 1.56
CA ILE A 85 -28.40 32.76 1.85
C ILE A 85 -26.98 32.97 1.30
N ARG A 86 -26.04 33.40 2.15
CA ARG A 86 -24.62 33.55 1.77
C ARG A 86 -23.71 32.45 2.34
N SER A 87 -24.21 31.58 3.23
CA SER A 87 -23.38 30.61 3.98
C SER A 87 -23.71 29.13 3.73
N MET A 88 -24.73 28.77 2.93
CA MET A 88 -25.19 27.37 2.80
C MET A 88 -24.18 26.38 2.19
N ASN A 89 -23.04 26.85 1.66
CA ASN A 89 -22.06 26.00 0.99
C ASN A 89 -20.72 25.89 1.73
N ALA A 90 -20.58 26.43 2.95
CA ALA A 90 -19.34 26.28 3.70
C ALA A 90 -19.33 24.94 4.46
N GLU A 91 -18.61 23.94 3.96
CA GLU A 91 -18.36 22.71 4.72
C GLU A 91 -17.44 22.96 5.92
N GLU A 92 -17.59 22.15 6.96
CA GLU A 92 -16.64 22.12 8.06
C GLU A 92 -15.37 21.39 7.66
N THR A 93 -14.28 22.15 7.54
CA THR A 93 -12.94 21.58 7.38
C THR A 93 -12.54 20.84 8.64
N VAL A 94 -12.46 19.51 8.54
CA VAL A 94 -11.98 18.64 9.60
C VAL A 94 -10.69 17.94 9.18
N VAL A 95 -9.94 17.49 10.18
CA VAL A 95 -8.73 16.68 10.04
C VAL A 95 -9.12 15.21 10.26
N PRO A 96 -8.70 14.26 9.41
CA PRO A 96 -9.05 12.86 9.61
C PRO A 96 -8.48 12.36 10.94
N SER A 97 -9.16 11.44 11.59
CA SER A 97 -8.69 10.80 12.82
C SER A 97 -9.33 9.44 12.96
N PHE A 98 -8.60 8.36 12.72
CA PHE A 98 -9.19 7.03 12.72
C PHE A 98 -8.14 5.93 12.84
N VAL A 99 -8.62 4.73 13.15
CA VAL A 99 -7.94 3.47 12.84
C VAL A 99 -8.73 2.81 11.72
N ALA A 100 -8.10 2.53 10.58
CA ALA A 100 -8.69 1.85 9.45
C ALA A 100 -8.12 0.44 9.32
N VAL A 101 -8.99 -0.54 9.16
CA VAL A 101 -8.64 -1.90 8.72
C VAL A 101 -9.25 -2.09 7.34
N ARG A 102 -8.41 -2.47 6.37
CA ARG A 102 -8.82 -2.68 4.99
C ARG A 102 -8.33 -4.03 4.52
N ALA A 103 -9.17 -4.75 3.80
CA ALA A 103 -8.77 -6.02 3.21
C ALA A 103 -9.50 -6.23 1.89
N GLY A 104 -8.87 -6.98 0.99
CA GLY A 104 -9.42 -7.16 -0.35
C GLY A 104 -8.69 -8.16 -1.22
N ILE A 105 -9.23 -8.31 -2.42
CA ILE A 105 -8.75 -9.17 -3.51
C ILE A 105 -8.56 -8.32 -4.77
N TYR A 106 -7.55 -8.62 -5.57
CA TYR A 106 -7.32 -8.03 -6.90
C TYR A 106 -7.83 -8.96 -8.01
N GLY A 107 -7.80 -8.50 -9.27
CA GLY A 107 -8.17 -9.30 -10.43
C GLY A 107 -9.60 -9.03 -10.92
N GLU A 108 -10.17 -9.98 -11.65
CA GLU A 108 -11.50 -9.85 -12.28
C GLU A 108 -12.60 -9.56 -11.25
N ASN A 109 -12.54 -10.25 -10.11
CA ASN A 109 -13.50 -10.12 -9.00
C ASN A 109 -13.01 -9.15 -7.91
N ARG A 110 -12.18 -8.17 -8.29
CA ARG A 110 -11.55 -7.23 -7.35
C ARG A 110 -12.55 -6.61 -6.37
N LYS A 111 -12.16 -6.59 -5.10
CA LYS A 111 -12.99 -6.09 -4.01
C LYS A 111 -12.13 -5.54 -2.89
N GLN A 112 -12.57 -4.43 -2.30
CA GLN A 112 -12.02 -3.86 -1.09
C GLN A 112 -13.13 -3.61 -0.07
N ILE A 113 -12.90 -4.05 1.17
CA ILE A 113 -13.76 -3.79 2.31
C ILE A 113 -12.97 -2.99 3.34
N ASN A 114 -13.54 -1.87 3.80
CA ASN A 114 -12.94 -1.01 4.82
C ASN A 114 -13.83 -0.96 6.06
N ARG A 115 -13.18 -0.89 7.22
CA ARG A 115 -13.78 -0.50 8.50
C ARG A 115 -12.94 0.56 9.16
N PHE A 116 -13.62 1.48 9.84
CA PHE A 116 -13.01 2.56 10.60
C PHE A 116 -13.45 2.45 12.05
N TYR A 117 -12.52 2.72 12.95
CA TYR A 117 -12.68 2.56 14.38
C TYR A 117 -12.08 3.74 15.12
N ASN A 118 -12.53 3.94 16.35
CA ASN A 118 -11.96 4.93 17.24
C ASN A 118 -10.57 4.47 17.69
N PHE A 119 -9.64 5.42 17.88
CA PHE A 119 -8.32 5.06 18.38
C PHE A 119 -8.37 4.49 19.81
N SER A 120 -9.35 4.87 20.63
CA SER A 120 -9.54 4.33 21.98
C SER A 120 -9.92 2.85 22.02
N GLU A 121 -10.37 2.27 20.91
CA GLU A 121 -10.64 0.83 20.77
C GLU A 121 -9.37 0.02 20.47
N LEU A 122 -8.30 0.67 20.04
CA LEU A 122 -7.05 0.02 19.66
C LEU A 122 -6.16 -0.24 20.88
N THR A 123 -5.90 -1.51 21.15
CA THR A 123 -4.89 -1.94 22.13
C THR A 123 -3.54 -2.10 21.43
N ILE A 124 -2.47 -1.54 22.01
CA ILE A 124 -1.12 -1.57 21.45
C ILE A 124 -0.12 -2.06 22.50
N ASP A 125 0.64 -3.11 22.19
CA ASP A 125 1.87 -3.44 22.93
C ASP A 125 2.96 -2.41 22.58
N LYS A 126 3.53 -1.78 23.61
CA LYS A 126 4.59 -0.77 23.45
C LYS A 126 5.96 -1.39 23.13
N LYS A 127 6.13 -2.70 23.33
CA LYS A 127 7.42 -3.40 23.20
C LYS A 127 7.55 -4.17 21.89
N HIS A 128 6.49 -4.82 21.44
CA HIS A 128 6.45 -5.62 20.21
C HIS A 128 5.38 -5.08 19.27
N PHE A 129 5.43 -5.47 17.99
CA PHE A 129 4.31 -5.19 17.12
C PHE A 129 3.21 -6.20 17.46
N ASN A 130 2.28 -5.76 18.29
CA ASN A 130 1.06 -6.48 18.63
C ASN A 130 -0.04 -5.45 18.88
N MET A 131 -1.02 -5.44 17.98
CA MET A 131 -2.15 -4.53 17.98
C MET A 131 -3.43 -5.33 17.86
N GLN A 132 -4.42 -4.95 18.64
CA GLN A 132 -5.72 -5.59 18.62
C GLN A 132 -6.82 -4.53 18.61
N ILE A 133 -7.81 -4.73 17.74
CA ILE A 133 -9.03 -3.94 17.70
C ILE A 133 -10.21 -4.89 17.59
N ASN A 134 -11.03 -4.94 18.64
CA ASN A 134 -12.06 -5.97 18.80
C ASN A 134 -11.46 -7.39 18.65
N ASP A 135 -11.92 -8.16 17.67
CA ASP A 135 -11.47 -9.51 17.31
C ASP A 135 -10.33 -9.53 16.26
N ILE A 136 -9.93 -8.36 15.75
CA ILE A 136 -8.89 -8.22 14.73
C ILE A 136 -7.52 -8.07 15.40
N VAL A 137 -6.57 -8.89 14.99
CA VAL A 137 -5.21 -8.97 15.52
C VAL A 137 -4.18 -8.74 14.40
N PHE A 138 -3.26 -7.82 14.66
CA PHE A 138 -2.05 -7.57 13.88
C PHE A 138 -0.85 -7.75 14.80
N SER A 139 -0.06 -8.79 14.57
CA SER A 139 1.14 -9.08 15.37
C SER A 139 2.35 -9.38 14.50
N ASP A 140 3.51 -9.61 15.11
CA ASP A 140 4.78 -9.85 14.41
C ASP A 140 4.75 -11.09 13.50
N ASP A 141 3.87 -12.07 13.77
CA ASP A 141 3.78 -13.34 13.05
C ASP A 141 2.35 -13.76 12.67
N THR A 142 1.33 -13.02 13.11
CA THR A 142 -0.07 -13.42 12.94
C THR A 142 -0.94 -12.24 12.49
N LEU A 143 -1.79 -12.50 11.51
CA LEU A 143 -2.90 -11.65 11.08
C LEU A 143 -4.19 -12.45 11.22
N ASN A 144 -5.14 -11.97 12.02
CA ASN A 144 -6.44 -12.61 12.18
C ASN A 144 -7.53 -11.55 12.23
N GLY A 145 -8.67 -11.79 11.61
CA GLY A 145 -9.80 -10.86 11.69
C GLY A 145 -10.84 -11.08 10.62
N SER A 146 -11.88 -10.26 10.68
CA SER A 146 -12.93 -10.22 9.67
C SER A 146 -13.45 -8.81 9.46
N LEU A 147 -13.90 -8.51 8.26
CA LEU A 147 -14.64 -7.31 7.91
C LEU A 147 -15.90 -7.71 7.16
N SER A 148 -17.01 -7.04 7.44
CA SER A 148 -18.26 -7.23 6.70
C SER A 148 -19.00 -5.92 6.60
N LEU A 149 -19.44 -5.54 5.40
CA LEU A 149 -20.26 -4.36 5.12
C LEU A 149 -21.45 -4.74 4.25
N THR A 150 -22.65 -4.45 4.72
CA THR A 150 -23.87 -4.72 3.95
C THR A 150 -24.04 -3.71 2.80
N LYS A 151 -24.84 -4.07 1.79
CA LYS A 151 -25.20 -3.16 0.69
C LYS A 151 -25.89 -1.89 1.19
N SER A 152 -26.74 -1.99 2.22
CA SER A 152 -27.44 -0.83 2.77
C SER A 152 -26.47 0.14 3.45
N GLU A 153 -25.51 -0.38 4.22
CA GLU A 153 -24.49 0.44 4.85
C GLU A 153 -23.53 1.06 3.82
N SER A 154 -23.12 0.35 2.77
CA SER A 154 -22.23 0.92 1.74
C SER A 154 -22.87 2.08 0.98
N VAL A 155 -24.20 2.05 0.80
CA VAL A 155 -24.97 3.17 0.21
C VAL A 155 -25.15 4.30 1.22
N LYS A 156 -25.39 3.96 2.50
CA LYS A 156 -25.63 4.94 3.57
C LYS A 156 -24.36 5.69 3.99
N TYR A 157 -23.19 5.04 3.91
CA TYR A 157 -21.91 5.56 4.35
C TYR A 157 -20.87 5.52 3.20
N PRO A 158 -21.09 6.29 2.11
CA PRO A 158 -20.16 6.32 0.98
C PRO A 158 -18.75 6.81 1.38
N GLU A 159 -18.63 7.58 2.47
CA GLU A 159 -17.34 8.02 3.02
C GLU A 159 -16.46 6.86 3.50
N TYR A 160 -17.00 5.66 3.69
CA TYR A 160 -16.19 4.49 4.03
C TYR A 160 -15.32 4.00 2.85
N MET A 161 -15.57 4.47 1.63
CA MET A 161 -14.79 4.13 0.42
C MET A 161 -14.66 2.60 0.24
N SER A 162 -15.74 1.88 0.58
CA SER A 162 -15.77 0.43 0.74
C SER A 162 -16.85 -0.18 -0.15
N GLN A 163 -16.54 -1.32 -0.76
CA GLN A 163 -17.55 -2.17 -1.36
C GLN A 163 -18.29 -2.97 -0.27
N SER A 164 -19.48 -3.47 -0.61
CA SER A 164 -20.21 -4.42 0.23
C SER A 164 -19.70 -5.84 0.04
N GLY A 165 -19.84 -6.66 1.08
CA GLY A 165 -19.38 -8.04 1.12
C GLY A 165 -18.80 -8.40 2.49
N SER A 166 -18.14 -9.55 2.55
CA SER A 166 -17.40 -10.00 3.73
C SER A 166 -16.04 -10.58 3.36
N ILE A 167 -15.08 -10.40 4.25
CA ILE A 167 -13.75 -11.00 4.14
C ILE A 167 -13.25 -11.39 5.53
N GLN A 168 -12.75 -12.61 5.67
CA GLN A 168 -12.21 -13.15 6.92
C GLN A 168 -10.86 -13.79 6.64
N TRP A 169 -9.88 -13.54 7.49
CA TRP A 169 -8.54 -14.11 7.36
C TRP A 169 -8.06 -14.68 8.69
N ASN A 170 -7.27 -15.75 8.58
CA ASN A 170 -6.46 -16.28 9.67
C ASN A 170 -5.15 -16.76 9.06
N LEU A 171 -4.10 -15.97 9.26
CA LEU A 171 -2.82 -16.11 8.59
C LEU A 171 -1.68 -16.04 9.62
N HIS A 172 -0.75 -16.96 9.49
CA HIS A 172 0.59 -16.84 10.04
C HIS A 172 1.56 -16.40 8.95
N TYR A 173 2.58 -15.64 9.33
CA TYR A 173 3.57 -15.17 8.37
C TYR A 173 4.97 -15.05 8.97
N GLU A 174 5.97 -15.23 8.13
CA GLU A 174 7.39 -15.08 8.46
C GLU A 174 8.06 -14.23 7.38
N ARG A 175 8.77 -13.16 7.77
CA ARG A 175 9.53 -12.36 6.79
C ARG A 175 10.90 -13.00 6.56
N VAL A 176 11.22 -13.26 5.31
CA VAL A 176 12.43 -13.99 4.88
C VAL A 176 13.52 -13.03 4.43
N SER A 177 13.14 -11.87 3.89
CA SER A 177 14.07 -10.83 3.44
C SER A 177 13.55 -9.45 3.82
N ASP A 178 14.41 -8.67 4.47
CA ASP A 178 14.18 -7.28 4.84
C ASP A 178 15.22 -6.37 4.21
N PHE A 179 14.89 -5.09 4.11
CA PHE A 179 15.87 -4.04 3.86
C PHE A 179 15.81 -2.99 4.98
N PRO A 180 16.90 -2.24 5.21
CA PRO A 180 16.90 -1.18 6.21
C PRO A 180 15.80 -0.15 5.94
N GLU A 181 15.30 0.44 7.03
CA GLU A 181 14.45 1.63 6.95
C GLU A 181 15.12 2.72 6.13
N ILE A 182 14.28 3.35 5.31
CA ILE A 182 14.60 4.47 4.46
C ILE A 182 13.79 5.67 4.97
N ILE A 183 14.44 6.82 5.08
CA ILE A 183 13.80 8.07 5.50
C ILE A 183 13.88 9.04 4.31
N SER A 184 12.73 9.52 3.86
CA SER A 184 12.63 10.53 2.81
C SER A 184 13.05 11.91 3.33
N LYS A 185 13.17 12.89 2.44
CA LYS A 185 13.50 14.27 2.82
C LYS A 185 12.39 14.95 3.64
N ASP A 186 11.16 14.47 3.53
CA ASP A 186 9.97 15.07 4.14
C ASP A 186 9.61 14.40 5.49
N ASP A 187 10.59 13.74 6.12
CA ASP A 187 10.46 12.96 7.35
C ASP A 187 9.46 11.79 7.27
N THR A 188 9.14 11.32 6.06
CA THR A 188 8.37 10.09 5.86
C THR A 188 9.32 8.90 5.82
N SER A 189 9.05 7.92 6.67
CA SER A 189 9.84 6.71 6.82
C SER A 189 9.14 5.54 6.15
N TRP A 190 9.93 4.72 5.47
CA TRP A 190 9.51 3.49 4.84
C TRP A 190 10.38 2.34 5.35
N LEU A 191 9.74 1.32 5.89
CA LEU A 191 10.38 0.07 6.30
C LEU A 191 9.91 -1.05 5.37
N PRO A 192 10.72 -1.38 4.35
CA PRO A 192 10.51 -2.58 3.54
C PRO A 192 10.95 -3.84 4.32
N GLY A 193 10.26 -4.09 5.43
CA GLY A 193 10.64 -5.08 6.44
C GLY A 193 10.39 -6.53 6.02
N GLY A 194 9.60 -6.76 4.98
CA GLY A 194 9.28 -8.09 4.47
C GLY A 194 9.08 -8.12 2.96
N ILE A 195 10.08 -7.67 2.20
CA ILE A 195 10.05 -7.68 0.73
C ILE A 195 9.86 -9.11 0.18
N LYS A 196 10.32 -10.11 0.94
CA LYS A 196 9.89 -11.49 0.79
C LYS A 196 9.27 -11.95 2.11
N THR A 197 8.00 -12.27 2.11
CA THR A 197 7.25 -12.76 3.27
C THR A 197 6.53 -14.05 2.91
N VAL A 198 6.68 -15.07 3.74
CA VAL A 198 6.01 -16.35 3.60
C VAL A 198 4.74 -16.33 4.43
N PHE A 199 3.59 -16.58 3.81
CA PHE A 199 2.29 -16.65 4.48
C PHE A 199 1.75 -18.07 4.47
N THR A 200 1.00 -18.40 5.51
CA THR A 200 0.25 -19.67 5.65
C THR A 200 -1.09 -19.43 6.30
N GLY A 201 -2.10 -20.19 5.92
CA GLY A 201 -3.41 -20.14 6.55
C GLY A 201 -4.52 -20.11 5.51
N ARG A 202 -5.56 -19.32 5.79
CA ARG A 202 -6.72 -19.20 4.91
C ARG A 202 -7.27 -17.78 4.88
N ILE A 203 -7.94 -17.49 3.77
CA ILE A 203 -8.79 -16.31 3.62
C ILE A 203 -10.11 -16.73 2.97
N VAL A 204 -11.21 -16.14 3.42
CA VAL A 204 -12.55 -16.37 2.90
C VAL A 204 -13.11 -15.02 2.47
N ILE A 205 -13.59 -14.92 1.24
CA ILE A 205 -14.21 -13.70 0.70
C ILE A 205 -15.56 -14.06 0.07
N ASP A 206 -16.63 -13.44 0.54
CA ASP A 206 -18.02 -13.71 0.10
C ASP A 206 -18.31 -15.22 -0.06
N ASP A 207 -17.98 -15.99 0.97
CA ASP A 207 -18.14 -17.45 1.05
C ASP A 207 -17.20 -18.28 0.16
N GLU A 208 -16.31 -17.65 -0.61
CA GLU A 208 -15.24 -18.34 -1.34
C GLU A 208 -13.98 -18.49 -0.48
N GLU A 209 -13.55 -19.73 -0.26
CA GLU A 209 -12.36 -20.06 0.53
C GLU A 209 -11.10 -20.21 -0.32
N TYR A 210 -10.01 -19.64 0.18
CA TYR A 210 -8.68 -19.69 -0.40
C TYR A 210 -7.67 -20.21 0.61
N SER A 211 -6.86 -21.18 0.19
CA SER A 211 -5.72 -21.68 0.94
C SER A 211 -4.48 -20.85 0.62
N VAL A 212 -3.80 -20.36 1.66
CA VAL A 212 -2.52 -19.65 1.55
C VAL A 212 -1.42 -20.60 1.99
N THR A 213 -0.47 -20.85 1.09
CA THR A 213 0.62 -21.82 1.35
C THR A 213 1.98 -21.18 1.10
N PRO A 214 3.05 -21.63 1.79
CA PRO A 214 4.37 -21.02 1.66
C PRO A 214 4.88 -20.95 0.23
N LYS A 215 4.61 -22.01 -0.54
CA LYS A 215 5.15 -22.21 -1.89
C LYS A 215 4.53 -21.27 -2.93
N LEU A 216 3.27 -20.87 -2.73
CA LEU A 216 2.48 -20.14 -3.72
C LEU A 216 2.10 -18.74 -3.25
N CYS A 217 2.47 -18.33 -2.04
CA CYS A 217 1.99 -17.05 -1.48
C CYS A 217 2.65 -15.82 -2.08
N TYR A 218 3.90 -15.91 -2.57
CA TYR A 218 4.65 -14.78 -3.16
C TYR A 218 4.49 -13.47 -2.40
N GLY A 219 4.68 -13.54 -1.07
CA GLY A 219 4.17 -12.53 -0.17
C GLY A 219 5.10 -11.35 0.02
N TYR A 220 4.50 -10.21 0.33
CA TYR A 220 5.16 -8.94 0.58
C TYR A 220 4.55 -8.27 1.83
N SER A 221 5.39 -7.65 2.65
CA SER A 221 4.94 -6.77 3.73
C SER A 221 5.85 -5.58 3.92
N ASP A 222 5.26 -4.43 4.18
CA ASP A 222 5.97 -3.20 4.47
C ASP A 222 5.23 -2.32 5.46
N LYS A 223 5.90 -1.22 5.80
CA LYS A 223 5.37 -0.23 6.70
C LYS A 223 5.80 1.18 6.29
N ASN A 224 4.86 2.12 6.32
CA ASN A 224 5.10 3.54 6.05
C ASN A 224 4.58 4.38 7.21
N TRP A 225 5.33 5.40 7.64
CA TRP A 225 4.85 6.36 8.63
C TRP A 225 5.49 7.72 8.43
N GLY A 226 4.79 8.79 8.83
CA GLY A 226 5.30 10.14 8.67
C GLY A 226 4.19 11.16 8.74
N LYS A 227 4.48 12.38 8.28
CA LYS A 227 3.49 13.45 8.15
C LYS A 227 2.73 13.39 6.83
N HIS A 228 3.39 12.94 5.78
CA HIS A 228 2.91 13.02 4.41
C HIS A 228 3.02 11.65 3.73
N PHE A 229 1.96 11.20 3.06
CA PHE A 229 2.09 10.06 2.17
C PHE A 229 3.09 10.36 1.05
N PRO A 230 3.79 9.35 0.51
CA PRO A 230 4.59 9.53 -0.69
C PRO A 230 3.68 9.96 -1.85
N ILE A 231 3.88 11.17 -2.37
CA ILE A 231 3.06 11.73 -3.46
C ILE A 231 3.96 12.13 -4.62
N PRO A 232 3.60 11.77 -5.87
CA PRO A 232 2.77 10.63 -6.22
C PRO A 232 3.40 9.35 -5.66
N PHE A 233 2.52 8.40 -5.39
CA PHE A 233 2.86 7.08 -4.95
C PHE A 233 3.30 6.26 -6.15
N TYR A 234 4.50 5.71 -6.11
CA TYR A 234 5.02 4.79 -7.13
C TYR A 234 5.56 3.58 -6.41
N HIS A 235 5.00 2.39 -6.66
CA HIS A 235 5.37 1.18 -5.94
C HIS A 235 5.36 -0.04 -6.86
N LEU A 236 6.45 -0.81 -6.83
CA LEU A 236 6.55 -2.12 -7.46
C LEU A 236 7.14 -3.12 -6.48
N ALA A 237 6.62 -4.34 -6.39
CA ALA A 237 7.26 -5.40 -5.60
C ALA A 237 6.91 -6.80 -6.12
N SER A 238 7.88 -7.70 -6.14
CA SER A 238 7.65 -9.13 -6.38
C SER A 238 8.84 -9.96 -5.88
N ASP A 239 8.55 -11.20 -5.49
CA ASP A 239 9.52 -12.27 -5.24
C ASP A 239 9.32 -13.48 -6.19
N LYS A 240 8.38 -13.39 -7.15
CA LYS A 240 8.15 -14.41 -8.18
C LYS A 240 8.98 -14.08 -9.41
N MET A 241 10.24 -14.50 -9.36
CA MET A 241 11.26 -14.19 -10.35
C MET A 241 11.81 -15.45 -11.01
N THR A 242 11.83 -15.50 -12.33
CA THR A 242 12.41 -16.62 -13.09
C THR A 242 13.60 -16.12 -13.90
N SER A 243 14.77 -16.70 -13.67
CA SER A 243 16.00 -16.34 -14.40
C SER A 243 15.85 -16.67 -15.87
N ILE A 244 16.08 -15.69 -16.74
CA ILE A 244 16.07 -15.90 -18.20
C ILE A 244 17.25 -16.78 -18.63
N PHE A 245 18.39 -16.68 -17.95
CA PHE A 245 19.58 -17.47 -18.29
C PHE A 245 19.41 -18.96 -18.03
N SER A 246 18.79 -19.32 -16.89
CA SER A 246 18.67 -20.71 -16.46
C SER A 246 17.29 -21.31 -16.67
N GLY A 247 16.26 -20.49 -16.89
CA GLY A 247 14.86 -20.90 -16.91
C GLY A 247 14.30 -21.32 -15.55
N LYS A 248 15.06 -21.14 -14.45
CA LYS A 248 14.68 -21.59 -13.11
C LYS A 248 14.11 -20.46 -12.27
N LEU A 249 13.19 -20.83 -11.38
CA LEU A 249 12.70 -19.94 -10.32
C LEU A 249 13.87 -19.54 -9.42
N MET A 250 13.90 -18.26 -9.06
CA MET A 250 14.93 -17.64 -8.23
C MET A 250 14.45 -17.55 -6.78
N GLU A 251 14.60 -18.63 -6.02
CA GLU A 251 13.95 -18.81 -4.71
C GLU A 251 14.34 -17.76 -3.66
N ASN A 252 15.57 -17.25 -3.71
CA ASN A 252 16.08 -16.24 -2.76
C ASN A 252 16.12 -14.83 -3.34
N SER A 253 15.37 -14.58 -4.41
CA SER A 253 15.36 -13.31 -5.11
C SER A 253 14.06 -12.55 -4.90
N CYS A 254 14.17 -11.23 -4.86
CA CYS A 254 13.04 -10.31 -4.75
C CYS A 254 13.48 -8.90 -5.12
N PHE A 255 12.54 -8.05 -5.51
CA PHE A 255 12.80 -6.62 -5.65
C PHE A 255 11.65 -5.80 -5.11
N VAL A 256 11.97 -4.55 -4.76
CA VAL A 256 10.99 -3.52 -4.47
C VAL A 256 11.46 -2.17 -5.00
N VAL A 257 10.50 -1.39 -5.47
CA VAL A 257 10.65 0.00 -5.85
C VAL A 257 9.63 0.80 -5.06
N GLN A 258 10.05 1.92 -4.49
CA GLN A 258 9.13 2.91 -3.93
C GLN A 258 9.66 4.32 -4.14
N GLY A 259 8.80 5.32 -4.26
CA GLY A 259 9.22 6.69 -4.05
C GLY A 259 8.09 7.72 -4.13
N SER A 260 8.46 8.96 -3.81
CA SER A 260 7.73 10.19 -4.06
C SER A 260 8.41 10.90 -5.24
N TYR A 261 7.63 11.29 -6.26
CA TYR A 261 8.15 12.12 -7.37
C TYR A 261 8.81 13.37 -6.81
N GLU A 262 9.82 13.87 -7.52
CA GLU A 262 10.69 14.97 -7.11
C GLU A 262 11.78 14.63 -6.06
N SER A 263 11.72 13.47 -5.41
CA SER A 263 12.75 13.03 -4.45
C SER A 263 13.27 11.59 -4.66
N LYS A 264 13.41 11.15 -5.92
CA LYS A 264 14.02 9.87 -6.39
C LYS A 264 13.30 8.59 -5.92
N LEU A 265 13.19 7.60 -6.80
CA LEU A 265 12.78 6.26 -6.38
C LEU A 265 13.92 5.51 -5.70
N PHE A 266 13.58 4.77 -4.66
CA PHE A 266 14.38 3.73 -4.05
C PHE A 266 14.21 2.45 -4.86
N VAL A 267 15.31 1.85 -5.30
CA VAL A 267 15.30 0.55 -6.00
C VAL A 267 16.14 -0.42 -5.19
N LEU A 268 15.52 -1.46 -4.66
CA LEU A 268 16.13 -2.46 -3.80
C LEU A 268 15.93 -3.83 -4.43
N CYS A 269 17.02 -4.50 -4.76
CA CYS A 269 16.98 -5.81 -5.40
C CYS A 269 17.83 -6.79 -4.61
N LYS A 270 17.35 -8.02 -4.49
CA LYS A 270 18.14 -9.16 -4.05
C LYS A 270 18.05 -10.22 -5.14
N PHE A 271 19.22 -10.66 -5.61
CA PHE A 271 19.36 -11.72 -6.59
C PHE A 271 20.19 -12.83 -5.95
N GLU A 272 19.51 -13.87 -5.50
CA GLU A 272 20.07 -14.96 -4.70
C GLU A 272 20.84 -14.42 -3.49
N ASP A 273 22.17 -14.47 -3.53
CA ASP A 273 23.05 -14.05 -2.44
C ASP A 273 23.50 -12.59 -2.55
N GLU A 274 23.21 -11.91 -3.67
CA GLU A 274 23.67 -10.54 -3.92
C GLU A 274 22.55 -9.52 -3.66
N VAL A 275 22.90 -8.47 -2.91
CA VAL A 275 21.99 -7.35 -2.58
C VAL A 275 22.44 -6.08 -3.28
N PHE A 276 21.51 -5.44 -3.98
CA PHE A 276 21.69 -4.16 -4.65
C PHE A 276 20.76 -3.13 -4.03
N ASN A 277 21.36 -2.15 -3.37
CA ASN A 277 20.63 -1.08 -2.68
C ASN A 277 20.90 0.26 -3.38
N PHE A 278 19.94 0.71 -4.18
CA PHE A 278 19.95 2.03 -4.80
C PHE A 278 19.01 2.97 -4.03
N SER A 279 19.50 3.43 -2.89
CA SER A 279 18.85 4.44 -2.07
C SER A 279 19.68 5.73 -2.03
N PRO A 280 19.05 6.92 -2.05
CA PRO A 280 19.71 8.21 -1.91
C PRO A 280 20.31 8.45 -0.51
N SER A 281 20.12 7.53 0.44
CA SER A 281 20.73 7.58 1.77
C SER A 281 22.23 7.25 1.71
N GLY A 282 23.05 8.23 1.35
CA GLY A 282 24.51 8.14 1.48
C GLY A 282 25.29 9.00 0.49
N LYS A 283 26.35 9.69 0.97
CA LYS A 283 27.20 10.59 0.15
C LYS A 283 27.78 9.91 -1.11
N PHE A 284 27.94 8.58 -1.09
CA PHE A 284 28.61 7.80 -2.13
C PHE A 284 27.67 6.93 -2.99
N ASN A 285 26.35 6.94 -2.73
CA ASN A 285 25.36 6.17 -3.47
C ASN A 285 24.58 7.05 -4.47
N LYS A 286 25.32 7.70 -5.38
CA LYS A 286 24.73 8.59 -6.39
C LYS A 286 24.32 7.78 -7.62
N TYR A 287 23.07 7.95 -8.03
CA TYR A 287 22.52 7.46 -9.29
C TYR A 287 21.57 8.50 -9.90
N SER A 288 21.41 8.41 -11.22
CA SER A 288 20.31 9.00 -11.96
C SER A 288 19.25 7.95 -12.21
N ILE A 289 18.00 8.37 -12.34
CA ILE A 289 16.87 7.48 -12.58
C ILE A 289 15.87 8.19 -13.48
N ILE A 290 15.37 7.45 -14.47
CA ILE A 290 14.25 7.84 -15.33
C ILE A 290 13.15 6.81 -15.05
N TYR A 291 11.93 7.27 -14.83
CA TYR A 291 10.82 6.37 -14.58
C TYR A 291 9.51 6.98 -15.09
N ASN A 292 8.56 6.12 -15.42
CA ASN A 292 7.25 6.50 -15.88
C ASN A 292 6.21 5.44 -15.46
N CYS A 293 4.95 5.85 -15.43
CA CYS A 293 3.79 4.96 -15.42
C CYS A 293 2.80 5.53 -16.44
N ALA A 294 2.55 4.81 -17.52
CA ALA A 294 1.70 5.30 -18.60
C ALA A 294 0.79 4.19 -19.16
N PRO A 295 -0.39 4.55 -19.69
CA PRO A 295 -1.19 3.61 -20.44
C PRO A 295 -0.45 3.18 -21.70
N VAL A 296 -0.54 1.90 -22.03
CA VAL A 296 -0.07 1.34 -23.28
C VAL A 296 -1.19 1.45 -24.30
N PRO A 297 -0.96 2.05 -25.49
CA PRO A 297 -1.96 2.09 -26.54
C PRO A 297 -2.43 0.67 -26.92
N GLY A 298 -3.73 0.42 -26.84
CA GLY A 298 -4.38 -0.86 -27.15
C GLY A 298 -5.88 -0.66 -27.38
N GLU A 299 -6.63 -1.74 -27.63
CA GLU A 299 -8.10 -1.69 -27.62
C GLU A 299 -8.61 -1.45 -26.19
N GLU A 300 -9.79 -0.81 -26.01
CA GLU A 300 -10.35 -0.50 -24.67
C GLU A 300 -10.46 -1.73 -23.75
N ALA A 301 -10.69 -2.92 -24.33
CA ALA A 301 -10.79 -4.18 -23.60
C ALA A 301 -9.43 -4.71 -23.10
N ASP A 302 -8.31 -4.17 -23.59
CA ASP A 302 -6.94 -4.59 -23.30
C ASP A 302 -6.09 -3.45 -22.72
N GLU A 303 -6.70 -2.43 -22.10
CA GLU A 303 -5.96 -1.33 -21.48
C GLU A 303 -4.98 -1.86 -20.43
N GLN A 304 -3.69 -1.61 -20.68
CA GLN A 304 -2.59 -1.94 -19.77
C GLN A 304 -1.88 -0.68 -19.34
N LEU A 305 -1.33 -0.72 -18.13
CA LEU A 305 -0.40 0.27 -17.64
C LEU A 305 1.01 -0.32 -17.66
N HIS A 306 1.98 0.49 -18.07
CA HIS A 306 3.39 0.15 -18.10
C HIS A 306 4.17 1.04 -17.14
N TRP A 307 4.77 0.40 -16.14
CA TRP A 307 5.78 0.98 -15.26
C TRP A 307 7.15 0.74 -15.88
N THR A 308 7.85 1.82 -16.21
CA THR A 308 9.22 1.78 -16.74
C THR A 308 10.16 2.43 -15.74
N ILE A 309 11.31 1.80 -15.49
CA ILE A 309 12.40 2.37 -14.70
C ILE A 309 13.71 2.08 -15.41
N SER A 310 14.55 3.10 -15.58
CA SER A 310 15.96 2.94 -15.93
C SER A 310 16.82 3.71 -14.94
N LEU A 311 17.60 2.98 -14.15
CA LEU A 311 18.48 3.51 -13.12
C LEU A 311 19.93 3.38 -13.55
N THR A 312 20.67 4.48 -13.49
CA THR A 312 22.11 4.51 -13.80
C THR A 312 22.93 4.90 -12.58
N HIS A 313 23.69 3.93 -12.06
CA HIS A 313 24.66 4.08 -10.98
C HIS A 313 26.10 4.06 -11.53
N LYS A 314 27.11 4.44 -10.72
CA LYS A 314 28.53 4.43 -11.15
C LYS A 314 29.03 3.03 -11.57
N LYS A 315 28.47 1.97 -10.98
CA LYS A 315 28.84 0.56 -11.24
C LYS A 315 27.81 -0.21 -12.03
N TYR A 316 26.55 0.23 -12.02
CA TYR A 316 25.43 -0.58 -12.49
C TYR A 316 24.45 0.22 -13.33
N VAL A 317 23.73 -0.47 -14.22
CA VAL A 317 22.49 0.01 -14.82
C VAL A 317 21.40 -1.01 -14.47
N CYS A 318 20.23 -0.56 -14.03
CA CYS A 318 19.12 -1.43 -13.67
C CYS A 318 17.88 -0.95 -14.42
N ASP A 319 17.34 -1.81 -15.28
CA ASP A 319 16.12 -1.55 -16.04
C ASP A 319 15.01 -2.46 -15.54
N ILE A 320 13.81 -1.91 -15.36
CA ILE A 320 12.62 -2.62 -14.89
C ILE A 320 11.44 -2.20 -15.77
N ASP A 321 10.74 -3.18 -16.32
CA ASP A 321 9.56 -3.01 -17.15
C ASP A 321 8.46 -3.91 -16.61
N ILE A 322 7.36 -3.33 -16.12
CA ILE A 322 6.21 -4.07 -15.59
C ILE A 322 4.94 -3.60 -16.28
N PHE A 323 4.12 -4.54 -16.71
CA PHE A 323 2.81 -4.33 -17.33
C PHE A 323 1.73 -4.90 -16.42
N CYS A 324 0.64 -4.15 -16.21
CA CYS A 324 -0.54 -4.65 -15.51
C CYS A 324 -1.80 -4.22 -16.26
N SER A 325 -2.74 -5.15 -16.47
CA SER A 325 -4.05 -4.83 -17.02
C SER A 325 -4.84 -3.95 -16.05
N ALA A 326 -5.39 -2.85 -16.54
CA ALA A 326 -6.18 -1.91 -15.73
C ALA A 326 -7.45 -2.57 -15.15
N GLN A 327 -8.03 -3.56 -15.87
CA GLN A 327 -9.20 -4.30 -15.41
C GLN A 327 -8.95 -5.18 -14.18
N MET A 328 -7.68 -5.55 -13.96
CA MET A 328 -7.24 -6.34 -12.81
C MET A 328 -6.91 -5.48 -11.57
N MET A 329 -7.00 -4.15 -11.69
CA MET A 329 -6.58 -3.18 -10.67
C MET A 329 -7.76 -2.52 -9.97
N LEU A 330 -7.55 -2.10 -8.72
CA LEU A 330 -8.52 -1.40 -7.89
C LEU A 330 -8.00 -0.01 -7.52
N VAL A 331 -8.88 0.99 -7.53
CA VAL A 331 -8.55 2.34 -7.01
C VAL A 331 -8.72 2.34 -5.50
N ARG A 332 -7.63 2.60 -4.78
CA ARG A 332 -7.57 2.67 -3.33
C ARG A 332 -7.45 4.13 -2.90
N ASP A 333 -8.45 4.59 -2.17
CA ASP A 333 -8.54 5.96 -1.68
C ASP A 333 -7.97 6.10 -0.27
N TYR A 334 -7.08 7.07 -0.08
CA TYR A 334 -6.47 7.43 1.20
C TYR A 334 -6.79 8.89 1.52
N GLU A 335 -7.49 9.13 2.63
CA GLU A 335 -7.55 10.50 3.16
C GLU A 335 -6.13 10.89 3.59
N ILE A 336 -5.69 12.11 3.26
CA ILE A 336 -4.35 12.54 3.65
C ILE A 336 -4.37 13.15 5.07
N PRO A 337 -3.29 13.01 5.88
CA PRO A 337 -3.29 13.44 7.28
C PRO A 337 -3.61 14.91 7.50
N GLU A 338 -3.35 15.78 6.52
CA GLU A 338 -3.61 17.21 6.56
C GLU A 338 -5.10 17.56 6.41
N GLY A 339 -5.92 16.63 5.92
CA GLY A 339 -7.36 16.80 5.71
C GLY A 339 -7.73 17.64 4.49
N ASN A 340 -8.74 18.50 4.64
CA ASN A 340 -9.32 19.33 3.56
C ASN A 340 -9.99 18.55 2.41
N HIS A 341 -10.60 17.40 2.71
CA HIS A 341 -11.22 16.50 1.72
C HIS A 341 -10.27 16.02 0.62
N LYS A 342 -8.96 16.21 0.77
CA LYS A 342 -7.96 15.72 -0.16
C LYS A 342 -7.82 14.21 0.02
N VAL A 343 -7.81 13.51 -1.10
CA VAL A 343 -7.66 12.06 -1.16
C VAL A 343 -6.52 11.74 -2.10
N GLN A 344 -5.59 10.91 -1.66
CA GLN A 344 -4.66 10.25 -2.54
C GLN A 344 -5.35 9.03 -3.15
N LYS A 345 -5.47 9.03 -4.48
CA LYS A 345 -6.02 7.91 -5.25
C LYS A 345 -4.87 7.06 -5.74
N VAL A 346 -4.79 5.82 -5.28
CA VAL A 346 -3.76 4.86 -5.69
C VAL A 346 -4.41 3.77 -6.52
N LEU A 347 -4.12 3.74 -7.81
CA LEU A 347 -4.44 2.59 -8.64
C LEU A 347 -3.48 1.46 -8.26
N SER A 348 -4.03 0.33 -7.83
CA SER A 348 -3.29 -0.75 -7.20
C SER A 348 -3.69 -2.10 -7.81
N GLY A 349 -2.70 -2.92 -8.16
CA GLY A 349 -2.89 -4.26 -8.68
C GLY A 349 -1.76 -5.19 -8.24
N SER A 350 -1.94 -6.50 -8.43
CA SER A 350 -0.93 -7.51 -8.07
C SER A 350 -0.72 -8.57 -9.17
N HIS A 351 -1.20 -8.30 -10.38
CA HIS A 351 -1.07 -9.16 -11.56
C HIS A 351 0.01 -8.66 -12.53
N GLY A 352 0.90 -7.78 -12.07
CA GLY A 352 1.92 -7.20 -12.93
C GLY A 352 2.89 -8.28 -13.43
N ILE A 353 3.21 -8.24 -14.72
CA ILE A 353 4.17 -9.12 -15.39
C ILE A 353 5.22 -8.29 -16.10
N GLY A 354 6.43 -8.82 -16.22
CA GLY A 354 7.47 -8.09 -16.93
C GLY A 354 8.85 -8.64 -16.66
N GLU A 355 9.83 -7.77 -16.55
CA GLU A 355 11.22 -8.16 -16.39
C GLU A 355 12.09 -7.13 -15.69
N ILE A 356 13.19 -7.61 -15.15
CA ILE A 356 14.26 -6.80 -14.58
C ILE A 356 15.60 -7.23 -15.17
N ARG A 357 16.41 -6.24 -15.53
CA ARG A 357 17.76 -6.41 -16.06
C ARG A 357 18.74 -5.61 -15.23
N LEU A 358 19.81 -6.27 -14.78
CA LEU A 358 20.92 -5.60 -14.11
C LEU A 358 22.18 -5.77 -14.95
N TYR A 359 22.82 -4.65 -15.25
CA TYR A 359 24.07 -4.59 -15.97
C TYR A 359 25.18 -4.07 -15.06
N LYS A 360 26.37 -4.66 -15.18
CA LYS A 360 27.60 -4.16 -14.60
C LYS A 360 28.36 -3.33 -15.63
N LYS A 361 28.83 -2.16 -15.22
CA LYS A 361 29.65 -1.30 -16.06
C LYS A 361 31.08 -1.82 -16.08
N PHE A 362 31.59 -2.10 -17.27
CA PHE A 362 32.98 -2.49 -17.49
C PHE A 362 33.59 -1.61 -18.59
N ARG A 363 34.42 -0.64 -18.19
CA ARG A 363 34.99 0.41 -19.07
C ARG A 363 33.86 1.15 -19.82
N LYS A 364 33.81 1.02 -21.14
CA LYS A 364 32.79 1.62 -22.02
C LYS A 364 31.61 0.68 -22.33
N ASN A 365 31.66 -0.55 -21.81
CA ASN A 365 30.67 -1.60 -22.10
C ASN A 365 29.76 -1.86 -20.89
N LEU A 366 28.59 -2.42 -21.18
CA LEU A 366 27.67 -2.98 -20.20
C LEU A 366 27.71 -4.50 -20.33
N GLU A 367 27.90 -5.18 -19.21
CA GLU A 367 27.78 -6.62 -19.09
C GLU A 367 26.47 -6.94 -18.38
N LEU A 368 25.55 -7.66 -19.02
CA LEU A 368 24.31 -8.10 -18.38
C LEU A 368 24.64 -9.20 -17.37
N ILE A 369 24.47 -8.91 -16.08
CA ILE A 369 24.77 -9.84 -14.99
C ILE A 369 23.53 -10.49 -14.41
N GLN A 370 22.35 -9.89 -14.61
CA GLN A 370 21.08 -10.46 -14.18
C GLN A 370 19.97 -10.13 -15.18
N HIS A 371 19.15 -11.13 -15.48
CA HIS A 371 17.92 -10.97 -16.26
C HIS A 371 16.88 -11.95 -15.76
N ALA A 372 15.75 -11.43 -15.29
CA ALA A 372 14.66 -12.24 -14.76
C ALA A 372 13.31 -11.77 -15.29
N LYS A 373 12.45 -12.74 -15.61
CA LYS A 373 11.02 -12.54 -15.77
C LYS A 373 10.40 -12.33 -14.38
N ILE A 374 9.47 -11.40 -14.29
CA ILE A 374 8.70 -11.07 -13.09
C ILE A 374 7.23 -11.43 -13.33
N GLU A 375 6.61 -12.01 -12.32
CA GLU A 375 5.18 -12.31 -12.26
C GLU A 375 4.61 -11.87 -10.90
N ASN A 376 3.29 -11.82 -10.78
CA ASN A 376 2.56 -11.40 -9.56
C ASN A 376 3.11 -10.09 -8.96
N CYS A 377 3.50 -9.13 -9.80
CA CYS A 377 4.07 -7.88 -9.33
C CYS A 377 2.97 -6.98 -8.77
N ILE A 378 3.12 -6.61 -7.49
CA ILE A 378 2.40 -5.48 -6.90
C ILE A 378 2.76 -4.26 -7.72
N SER A 379 1.77 -3.62 -8.31
CA SER A 379 1.92 -2.50 -9.23
C SER A 379 1.00 -1.39 -8.77
N GLU A 380 1.57 -0.33 -8.20
CA GLU A 380 0.80 0.79 -7.69
C GLU A 380 1.31 2.12 -8.22
N PHE A 381 0.37 2.97 -8.60
CA PHE A 381 0.61 4.34 -9.00
C PHE A 381 -0.51 5.22 -8.46
N GLY A 382 -0.19 6.35 -7.84
CA GLY A 382 -1.22 7.22 -7.29
C GLY A 382 -0.83 8.67 -7.18
N THR A 383 -1.80 9.55 -7.34
CA THR A 383 -1.66 11.00 -7.22
C THR A 383 -2.67 11.52 -6.20
N VAL A 384 -2.50 12.76 -5.75
CA VAL A 384 -3.55 13.44 -5.00
C VAL A 384 -4.58 13.96 -5.99
N ASP A 385 -5.83 13.62 -5.74
CA ASP A 385 -6.97 14.24 -6.42
C ASP A 385 -7.25 15.57 -5.72
N GLU A 386 -6.99 16.68 -6.41
CA GLU A 386 -7.52 17.97 -5.99
C GLU A 386 -8.91 18.06 -6.62
N LYS A 387 -9.98 17.93 -5.82
CA LYS A 387 -11.33 18.27 -6.30
C LYS A 387 -11.23 19.62 -7.01
N MET A 388 -11.45 19.65 -8.33
CA MET A 388 -11.66 20.90 -9.05
C MET A 388 -12.85 21.59 -8.35
N GLN A 389 -12.57 22.71 -7.70
CA GLN A 389 -13.57 23.54 -7.03
C GLN A 389 -14.63 24.04 -8.01
#